data_AF-A0AAY4BR49-F1
#
_entry.id   AF-A0AAY4BR49-F1
#
_cell.length_a   1.000
_cell.length_b   1.000
_cell.length_c   1.000
_cell.angle_alpha   90.00
_cell.angle_beta   90.00
_cell.angle_gamma   90.00
#
_symmetry.space_group_name_H-M   'P 1'
#
loop_
_entity.id
_entity.type
_entity.pdbx_description
1 polymer ?
#
loop_
_entity_poly.entity_id
_entity_poly.type
_entity_poly.pdbx_seq_one_letter_code
_entity_poly.pdbx_strand_id
1 'polypeptide(L)'
;MMEEVSIVVAYDAHVFNQISEDDTWASLVAGSKPKCGVPTKKLKKFEKEYQSLRESQLQQEDPIDRYQRENRRLQEASMRLEQENDDLAHELVTSKIALRNDLDQAEDKADMLNKELLNTKQRLVETEEEKRRQEEETAQLKEVFRRELEKAESEIKKTTAIIAEYKQICSQLSTRLEKQQAATKEELDIIKSKVMACERCREVFSKDGPLQLPTVSRDNRNSDLDEEKDSLKAQLREMELELAQTKLQLVEAKCKIQELEHQRGVLMNEVQAAKNSWFSKTLGSLKTSSGAQSPSSPKEGL
;
A
#
# COMPACT_ATOMS: atom_id res chain seq x y z
N MET A 1 -13.24 21.54 17.94
CA MET A 1 -13.64 21.89 19.32
C MET A 1 -13.72 23.40 19.37
N MET A 2 -14.85 23.91 19.87
CA MET A 2 -15.34 25.28 19.78
C MET A 2 -14.34 26.34 20.27
N GLU A 3 -14.25 27.44 19.53
CA GLU A 3 -14.06 28.77 20.11
C GLU A 3 -15.45 29.39 20.30
N GLU A 4 -16.01 29.27 21.51
CA GLU A 4 -17.17 30.06 21.94
C GLU A 4 -16.71 30.98 23.06
N VAL A 5 -16.12 32.12 22.68
CA VAL A 5 -15.87 33.21 23.61
C VAL A 5 -17.18 34.00 23.75
N SER A 6 -17.72 33.91 24.95
CA SER A 6 -19.02 34.36 25.44
C SER A 6 -19.45 35.78 25.03
N ILE A 7 -20.47 35.85 24.17
CA ILE A 7 -21.28 37.05 23.87
C ILE A 7 -21.93 37.62 25.13
N VAL A 8 -22.20 36.78 26.14
CA VAL A 8 -22.83 37.19 27.41
C VAL A 8 -21.91 38.11 28.21
N VAL A 9 -20.60 37.87 28.20
CA VAL A 9 -19.62 38.68 28.95
C VAL A 9 -19.46 40.08 28.35
N ALA A 10 -19.60 40.23 27.02
CA ALA A 10 -19.57 41.53 26.36
C ALA A 10 -20.86 42.34 26.59
N TYR A 11 -22.01 41.66 26.72
CA TYR A 11 -23.30 42.31 26.97
C TYR A 11 -23.39 42.83 28.41
N ASP A 12 -22.95 42.05 29.39
CA ASP A 12 -22.98 42.44 30.82
C ASP A 12 -22.07 43.65 31.10
N ALA A 13 -20.90 43.74 30.45
CA ALA A 13 -20.00 44.88 30.59
C ALA A 13 -20.58 46.18 30.02
N HIS A 14 -21.39 46.10 28.96
CA HIS A 14 -21.99 47.27 28.34
C HIS A 14 -23.16 47.82 29.17
N VAL A 15 -23.99 46.93 29.73
CA VAL A 15 -25.14 47.30 30.57
C VAL A 15 -24.70 47.97 31.86
N PHE A 16 -23.64 47.47 32.52
CA PHE A 16 -23.13 48.08 33.75
C PHE A 16 -22.52 49.48 33.53
N ASN A 17 -21.90 49.72 32.37
CA ASN A 17 -21.33 51.03 32.05
C ASN A 17 -22.42 52.06 31.72
N GLN A 18 -23.46 51.64 31.01
CA GLN A 18 -24.55 52.51 30.59
C GLN A 18 -25.40 53.01 31.78
N ILE A 19 -25.60 52.17 32.79
CA ILE A 19 -26.32 52.54 34.02
C ILE A 19 -25.51 53.56 34.85
N SER A 20 -24.18 53.48 34.87
CA SER A 20 -23.32 54.41 35.60
C SER A 20 -23.24 55.80 34.94
N GLU A 21 -23.35 55.87 33.62
CA GLU A 21 -23.37 57.13 32.89
C GLU A 21 -24.72 57.85 33.08
N ASP A 22 -25.84 57.13 33.07
CA ASP A 22 -27.16 57.73 33.24
C ASP A 22 -27.36 58.38 34.63
N ASP A 23 -26.85 57.75 35.70
CA ASP A 23 -26.93 58.31 37.06
C ASP A 23 -26.03 59.55 37.27
N THR A 24 -24.90 59.60 36.55
CA THR A 24 -23.99 60.76 36.59
C THR A 24 -24.56 61.93 35.79
N TRP A 25 -25.18 61.68 34.64
CA TRP A 25 -25.88 62.71 33.86
C TRP A 25 -27.13 63.24 34.60
N ALA A 26 -27.91 62.37 35.24
CA ALA A 26 -29.07 62.78 36.02
C ALA A 26 -28.70 63.73 37.18
N SER A 27 -27.59 63.44 37.87
CA SER A 27 -27.08 64.28 38.96
C SER A 27 -26.55 65.64 38.47
N LEU A 28 -25.88 65.66 37.31
CA LEU A 28 -25.33 66.90 36.74
C LEU A 28 -26.42 67.85 36.22
N VAL A 29 -27.52 67.30 35.69
CA VAL A 29 -28.71 68.06 35.24
C VAL A 29 -29.51 68.61 36.42
N ALA A 30 -29.55 67.91 37.56
CA ALA A 30 -30.22 68.39 38.77
C ALA A 30 -29.50 69.60 39.40
N GLY A 31 -28.16 69.65 39.33
CA GLY A 31 -27.35 70.72 39.91
C GLY A 31 -27.26 72.02 39.11
N SER A 32 -27.61 72.00 37.82
CA SER A 32 -27.29 73.09 36.87
C SER A 32 -28.49 73.91 36.38
N LYS A 33 -29.73 73.63 36.82
CA LYS A 33 -30.91 74.41 36.37
C LYS A 33 -31.03 75.77 37.07
N PRO A 34 -30.92 76.91 36.35
CA PRO A 34 -31.28 78.21 36.88
C PRO A 34 -32.79 78.24 37.16
N LYS A 35 -33.19 78.58 38.38
CA LYS A 35 -34.60 78.83 38.75
C LYS A 35 -35.07 80.17 38.16
N CYS A 36 -35.06 80.31 36.83
CA CYS A 36 -35.80 81.37 36.16
C CYS A 36 -37.25 80.93 36.06
N GLY A 37 -38.04 81.24 37.08
CA GLY A 37 -39.46 80.94 37.12
C GLY A 37 -40.20 81.77 36.07
N VAL A 38 -40.49 81.18 34.91
CA VAL A 38 -41.55 81.66 34.03
C VAL A 38 -42.81 81.80 34.89
N PRO A 39 -43.51 82.95 34.91
CA PRO A 39 -44.69 83.13 35.75
C PRO A 39 -45.73 82.05 35.45
N THR A 40 -45.79 81.03 36.31
CA THR A 40 -46.61 79.81 36.14
C THR A 40 -48.09 80.14 35.94
N LYS A 41 -48.55 81.29 36.46
CA LYS A 41 -49.91 81.79 36.24
C LYS A 41 -50.17 82.22 34.80
N LYS A 42 -49.20 82.88 34.14
CA LYS A 42 -49.32 83.25 32.72
C LYS A 42 -49.18 82.01 31.83
N LEU A 43 -48.26 81.10 32.17
CA LEU A 43 -48.11 79.84 31.44
C LEU A 43 -49.38 78.99 31.49
N LYS A 44 -49.97 78.82 32.67
CA LYS A 44 -51.27 78.12 32.83
C LYS A 44 -52.41 78.82 32.10
N LYS A 45 -52.39 80.16 32.03
CA LYS A 45 -53.39 80.91 31.27
C LYS A 45 -53.22 80.70 29.76
N PHE A 46 -51.99 80.78 29.25
CA PHE A 46 -51.69 80.49 27.84
C PHE A 46 -51.95 79.03 27.47
N GLU A 47 -51.65 78.09 28.36
CA GLU A 47 -51.97 76.68 28.20
C GLU A 47 -53.48 76.47 28.12
N LYS A 48 -54.25 77.10 29.02
CA LYS A 48 -55.71 77.03 29.01
C LYS A 48 -56.33 77.75 27.81
N GLU A 49 -55.81 78.91 27.40
CA GLU A 49 -56.23 79.64 26.21
C GLU A 49 -55.91 78.83 24.94
N TYR A 50 -54.73 78.21 24.86
CA TYR A 50 -54.32 77.31 23.78
C TYR A 50 -55.21 76.06 23.71
N GLN A 51 -55.52 75.44 24.86
CA GLN A 51 -56.46 74.33 24.96
C GLN A 51 -57.86 74.77 24.48
N SER A 52 -58.37 75.91 24.94
CA SER A 52 -59.68 76.41 24.54
C SER A 52 -59.76 76.78 23.05
N LEU A 53 -58.68 77.33 22.49
CA LEU A 53 -58.58 77.65 21.07
C LEU A 53 -58.54 76.37 20.23
N ARG A 54 -57.81 75.35 20.70
CA ARG A 54 -57.75 74.05 20.06
C ARG A 54 -59.10 73.33 20.12
N GLU A 55 -59.79 73.35 21.26
CA GLU A 55 -61.14 72.81 21.43
C GLU A 55 -62.17 73.54 20.57
N SER A 56 -62.09 74.87 20.50
CA SER A 56 -62.95 75.68 19.62
C SER A 56 -62.68 75.39 18.14
N GLN A 57 -61.42 75.22 17.73
CA GLN A 57 -61.05 74.83 16.35
C GLN A 57 -61.58 73.43 16.02
N LEU A 58 -61.49 72.49 16.96
CA LEU A 58 -62.05 71.13 16.83
C LEU A 58 -63.59 71.12 16.75
N GLN A 59 -64.27 72.05 17.42
CA GLN A 59 -65.72 72.21 17.33
C GLN A 59 -66.18 72.93 16.05
N GLN A 60 -65.28 73.69 15.41
CA GLN A 60 -65.55 74.44 14.18
C GLN A 60 -65.24 73.62 12.91
N GLU A 61 -64.43 72.57 13.03
CA GLU A 61 -64.12 71.65 11.94
C GLU A 61 -65.35 70.81 11.57
N ASP A 62 -65.69 70.73 10.27
CA ASP A 62 -66.83 69.94 9.79
C ASP A 62 -66.62 68.47 10.21
N PRO A 63 -67.56 67.86 10.95
CA PRO A 63 -67.50 66.45 11.31
C PRO A 63 -67.20 65.54 10.10
N ILE A 64 -67.71 65.88 8.91
CA ILE A 64 -67.48 65.14 7.67
C ILE A 64 -66.00 65.19 7.27
N ASP A 65 -65.37 66.36 7.29
CA ASP A 65 -63.96 66.54 6.92
C ASP A 65 -63.02 65.78 7.85
N ARG A 66 -63.33 65.75 9.15
CA ARG A 66 -62.58 64.96 10.13
C ARG A 66 -62.66 63.46 9.82
N TYR A 67 -63.86 62.93 9.59
CA TYR A 67 -64.04 61.52 9.25
C TYR A 67 -63.38 61.16 7.92
N GLN A 68 -63.43 62.04 6.92
CA GLN A 68 -62.74 61.81 5.65
C GLN A 68 -61.22 61.73 5.80
N ARG A 69 -60.62 62.60 6.62
CA ARG A 69 -59.18 62.57 6.90
C ARG A 69 -58.77 61.30 7.64
N GLU A 70 -59.57 60.90 8.62
CA GLU A 70 -59.30 59.67 9.38
C GLU A 70 -59.47 58.42 8.50
N ASN A 71 -60.51 58.37 7.67
CA ASN A 71 -60.72 57.27 6.72
C ASN A 71 -59.55 57.19 5.73
N ARG A 72 -59.05 58.33 5.23
CA ARG A 72 -57.85 58.36 4.39
C ARG A 72 -56.62 57.79 5.09
N ARG A 73 -56.38 58.17 6.36
CA ARG A 73 -55.27 57.62 7.16
C ARG A 73 -55.40 56.11 7.38
N LEU A 74 -56.60 55.63 7.67
CA LEU A 74 -56.86 54.21 7.85
C LEU A 74 -56.68 53.44 6.53
N GLN A 75 -57.09 54.01 5.40
CA GLN A 75 -56.85 53.44 4.08
C GLN A 75 -55.35 53.37 3.76
N GLU A 76 -54.60 54.44 4.02
CA GLU A 76 -53.14 54.46 3.86
C GLU A 76 -52.44 53.42 4.75
N ALA A 77 -52.88 53.28 6.00
CA ALA A 77 -52.36 52.26 6.92
C ALA A 77 -52.72 50.83 6.46
N SER A 78 -53.94 50.60 5.96
CA SER A 78 -54.36 49.30 5.41
C SER A 78 -53.51 48.92 4.22
N MET A 79 -53.33 49.83 3.25
CA MET A 79 -52.48 49.58 2.08
C MET A 79 -51.04 49.25 2.47
N ARG A 80 -50.48 49.94 3.48
CA ARG A 80 -49.14 49.65 3.97
C ARG A 80 -49.06 48.25 4.61
N LEU A 81 -50.02 47.90 5.45
CA LEU A 81 -50.06 46.58 6.10
C LEU A 81 -50.29 45.45 5.09
N GLU A 82 -51.09 45.69 4.05
CA GLU A 82 -51.28 44.77 2.93
C GLU A 82 -49.95 44.55 2.20
N GLN A 83 -49.23 45.62 1.87
CA GLN A 83 -47.91 45.51 1.24
C GLN A 83 -46.89 44.77 2.14
N GLU A 84 -46.80 45.11 3.42
CA GLU A 84 -45.92 44.42 4.37
C GLU A 84 -46.30 42.94 4.50
N ASN A 85 -47.59 42.60 4.43
CA ASN A 85 -48.05 41.21 4.44
C ASN A 85 -47.63 40.47 3.16
N ASP A 86 -47.79 41.08 2.00
CA ASP A 86 -47.40 40.51 0.71
C ASP A 86 -45.88 40.29 0.65
N ASP A 87 -45.09 41.25 1.12
CA ASP A 87 -43.62 41.15 1.20
C ASP A 87 -43.21 39.98 2.13
N LEU A 88 -43.80 39.88 3.32
CA LEU A 88 -43.54 38.77 4.24
C LEU A 88 -43.96 37.41 3.66
N ALA A 89 -45.09 37.35 2.94
CA ALA A 89 -45.54 36.14 2.26
C ALA A 89 -44.55 35.72 1.16
N HIS A 90 -44.06 36.68 0.37
CA HIS A 90 -43.03 36.44 -0.64
C HIS A 90 -41.70 35.96 -0.04
N GLU A 91 -41.23 36.60 1.02
CA GLU A 91 -40.01 36.17 1.73
C GLU A 91 -40.15 34.77 2.30
N LEU A 92 -41.29 34.46 2.94
CA LEU A 92 -41.57 33.15 3.51
C LEU A 92 -41.58 32.06 2.42
N VAL A 93 -42.24 32.31 1.29
CA VAL A 93 -42.26 31.37 0.16
C VAL A 93 -40.87 31.17 -0.41
N THR A 94 -40.10 32.25 -0.58
CA THR A 94 -38.73 32.20 -1.11
C THR A 94 -37.81 31.41 -0.19
N SER A 95 -37.84 31.71 1.11
CA SER A 95 -37.06 30.99 2.13
C SER A 95 -37.45 29.51 2.19
N LYS A 96 -38.75 29.21 2.13
CA LYS A 96 -39.25 27.82 2.12
C LYS A 96 -38.79 27.03 0.90
N ILE A 97 -38.73 27.65 -0.28
CA ILE A 97 -38.20 27.00 -1.49
C ILE A 97 -36.70 26.76 -1.34
N ALA A 98 -35.95 27.75 -0.85
CA ALA A 98 -34.51 27.61 -0.63
C ALA A 98 -34.19 26.47 0.35
N LEU A 99 -34.88 26.41 1.50
CA LEU A 99 -34.67 25.36 2.49
C LEU A 99 -35.02 23.96 1.97
N ARG A 100 -36.03 23.84 1.10
CA ARG A 100 -36.35 22.57 0.44
C ARG A 100 -35.25 22.15 -0.52
N ASN A 101 -34.75 23.07 -1.35
CA ASN A 101 -33.64 22.78 -2.24
C ASN A 101 -32.38 22.36 -1.47
N ASP A 102 -32.10 23.01 -0.34
CA ASP A 102 -30.97 22.66 0.53
C ASP A 102 -31.15 21.29 1.17
N LEU A 103 -32.38 20.94 1.59
CA LEU A 103 -32.72 19.63 2.11
C LEU A 103 -32.55 18.55 1.04
N ASP A 104 -33.13 18.73 -0.15
CA ASP A 104 -33.00 17.81 -1.27
C ASP A 104 -31.51 17.59 -1.61
N GLN A 105 -30.72 18.66 -1.65
CA GLN A 105 -29.28 18.56 -1.89
C GLN A 105 -28.52 17.82 -0.77
N ALA A 106 -28.94 17.99 0.48
CA ALA A 106 -28.35 17.27 1.61
C ALA A 106 -28.69 15.78 1.57
N GLU A 107 -29.91 15.43 1.18
CA GLU A 107 -30.36 14.04 0.98
C GLU A 107 -29.58 13.37 -0.16
N ASP A 108 -29.47 14.01 -1.33
CA ASP A 108 -28.66 13.51 -2.45
C ASP A 108 -27.20 13.28 -2.05
N LYS A 109 -26.62 14.20 -1.27
CA LYS A 109 -25.25 14.05 -0.75
C LYS A 109 -25.13 12.88 0.21
N ALA A 110 -26.11 12.68 1.09
CA ALA A 110 -26.12 11.54 2.01
C ALA A 110 -26.18 10.22 1.25
N ASP A 111 -27.01 10.12 0.21
CA ASP A 111 -27.13 8.94 -0.63
C ASP A 111 -25.85 8.65 -1.42
N MET A 112 -25.22 9.69 -1.99
CA MET A 112 -23.92 9.57 -2.66
C MET A 112 -22.84 9.05 -1.69
N LEU A 113 -22.72 9.66 -0.50
CA LEU A 113 -21.75 9.25 0.50
C LEU A 113 -22.01 7.81 1.00
N ASN A 114 -23.27 7.42 1.16
CA ASN A 114 -23.62 6.06 1.56
C ASN A 114 -23.24 5.04 0.49
N LYS A 115 -23.44 5.37 -0.80
CA LYS A 115 -22.99 4.53 -1.93
C LYS A 115 -21.47 4.41 -1.99
N GLU A 116 -20.74 5.51 -1.80
CA GLU A 116 -19.28 5.50 -1.74
C GLU A 116 -18.75 4.71 -0.54
N LEU A 117 -19.41 4.83 0.62
CA LEU A 117 -19.10 4.04 1.81
C LEU A 117 -19.29 2.55 1.56
N LEU A 118 -20.36 2.14 0.87
CA LEU A 118 -20.58 0.74 0.53
C LEU A 118 -19.51 0.24 -0.46
N ASN A 119 -19.20 1.02 -1.49
CA ASN A 119 -18.17 0.68 -2.48
C ASN A 119 -16.76 0.60 -1.85
N THR A 120 -16.44 1.46 -0.89
CA THR A 120 -15.16 1.40 -0.15
C THR A 120 -15.09 0.19 0.77
N LYS A 121 -16.18 -0.13 1.49
CA LYS A 121 -16.27 -1.36 2.30
C LYS A 121 -16.10 -2.61 1.45
N GLN A 122 -16.75 -2.69 0.30
CA GLN A 122 -16.62 -3.85 -0.61
C GLN A 122 -15.17 -4.01 -1.08
N ARG A 123 -14.52 -2.93 -1.54
CA ARG A 123 -13.11 -2.96 -1.95
C ARG A 123 -12.16 -3.34 -0.81
N LEU A 124 -12.47 -2.91 0.43
CA LEU A 124 -11.69 -3.29 1.60
C LEU A 124 -11.75 -4.80 1.82
N VAL A 125 -12.95 -5.38 1.83
CA VAL A 125 -13.14 -6.83 1.98
C VAL A 125 -12.40 -7.62 0.90
N GLU A 126 -12.53 -7.21 -0.37
CA GLU A 126 -11.82 -7.85 -1.48
C GLU A 126 -10.29 -7.79 -1.31
N THR A 127 -9.77 -6.66 -0.83
CA THR A 127 -8.34 -6.46 -0.56
C THR A 127 -7.86 -7.31 0.62
N GLU A 128 -8.66 -7.42 1.68
CA GLU A 128 -8.36 -8.24 2.85
C GLU A 128 -8.36 -9.73 2.51
N GLU A 129 -9.33 -10.19 1.70
CA GLU A 129 -9.37 -11.57 1.20
C GLU A 129 -8.17 -11.91 0.32
N GLU A 130 -7.78 -10.98 -0.56
CA GLU A 130 -6.60 -11.15 -1.42
C GLU A 130 -5.31 -11.18 -0.59
N LYS A 131 -5.17 -10.31 0.40
CA LYS A 131 -4.06 -10.34 1.34
C LYS A 131 -4.00 -11.70 2.06
N ARG A 132 -5.13 -12.21 2.54
CA ARG A 132 -5.20 -13.53 3.19
C ARG A 132 -4.74 -14.65 2.25
N ARG A 133 -5.18 -14.64 0.98
CA ARG A 133 -4.72 -15.60 -0.03
C ARG A 133 -3.20 -15.54 -0.24
N GLN A 134 -2.64 -14.33 -0.38
CA GLN A 134 -1.19 -14.15 -0.55
C GLN A 134 -0.38 -14.58 0.67
N GLU A 135 -0.89 -14.36 1.88
CA GLU A 135 -0.28 -14.85 3.12
C GLU A 135 -0.25 -16.38 3.17
N GLU A 136 -1.34 -17.04 2.75
CA GLU A 136 -1.42 -18.51 2.66
C GLU A 136 -0.46 -19.08 1.62
N GLU A 137 -0.41 -18.49 0.43
CA GLU A 137 0.56 -18.87 -0.62
C GLU A 137 2.00 -18.69 -0.15
N THR A 138 2.29 -17.58 0.52
CA THR A 138 3.61 -17.31 1.10
C THR A 138 3.97 -18.34 2.17
N ALA A 139 3.02 -18.72 3.03
CA ALA A 139 3.23 -19.73 4.05
C ALA A 139 3.50 -21.12 3.43
N GLN A 140 2.73 -21.50 2.42
CA GLN A 140 2.93 -22.75 1.67
C GLN A 140 4.30 -22.77 0.99
N LEU A 141 4.69 -21.68 0.33
CA LEU A 141 5.98 -21.56 -0.35
C LEU A 141 7.16 -21.66 0.64
N LYS A 142 7.06 -20.98 1.79
CA LYS A 142 8.06 -21.11 2.87
C LYS A 142 8.19 -22.54 3.37
N GLU A 143 7.06 -23.24 3.52
CA GLU A 143 7.06 -24.62 3.96
C GLU A 143 7.66 -25.59 2.93
N VAL A 144 7.39 -25.37 1.64
CA VAL A 144 8.05 -26.14 0.56
C VAL A 144 9.56 -25.88 0.56
N PHE A 145 9.99 -24.62 0.63
CA PHE A 145 11.42 -24.30 0.70
C PHE A 145 12.10 -24.92 1.92
N ARG A 146 11.45 -24.90 3.09
CA ARG A 146 11.96 -25.53 4.31
C ARG A 146 12.17 -27.04 4.11
N ARG A 147 11.19 -27.75 3.54
CA ARG A 147 11.28 -29.20 3.29
C ARG A 147 12.40 -29.55 2.31
N GLU A 148 12.52 -28.80 1.21
CA GLU A 148 13.57 -29.05 0.22
C GLU A 148 14.97 -28.78 0.81
N LEU A 149 15.10 -27.75 1.65
CA LEU A 149 16.34 -27.45 2.35
C LEU A 149 16.72 -28.58 3.32
N GLU A 150 15.79 -29.06 4.15
CA GLU A 150 16.01 -30.20 5.05
C GLU A 150 16.38 -31.48 4.29
N LYS A 151 15.74 -31.72 3.14
CA LYS A 151 16.05 -32.87 2.28
C LYS A 151 17.48 -32.78 1.74
N ALA A 152 17.86 -31.64 1.17
CA ALA A 152 19.21 -31.42 0.66
C ALA A 152 20.27 -31.54 1.78
N GLU A 153 20.01 -30.99 2.96
CA GLU A 153 20.89 -31.16 4.12
C GLU A 153 21.03 -32.63 4.52
N SER A 154 19.94 -33.40 4.49
CA SER A 154 19.97 -34.84 4.80
C SER A 154 20.79 -35.63 3.76
N GLU A 155 20.71 -35.26 2.49
CA GLU A 155 21.48 -35.86 1.39
C GLU A 155 22.97 -35.51 1.50
N ILE A 156 23.29 -34.26 1.84
CA ILE A 156 24.66 -33.83 2.11
C ILE A 156 25.24 -34.62 3.30
N LYS A 157 24.48 -34.80 4.38
CA LYS A 157 24.92 -35.60 5.53
C LYS A 157 25.20 -37.05 5.14
N LYS A 158 24.30 -37.68 4.36
CA LYS A 158 24.47 -39.05 3.87
C LYS A 158 25.71 -39.19 2.98
N THR A 159 25.86 -38.31 1.98
CA THR A 159 27.00 -38.34 1.07
C THR A 159 28.33 -38.08 1.80
N THR A 160 28.34 -37.15 2.76
CA THR A 160 29.50 -36.89 3.62
C THR A 160 29.88 -38.12 4.45
N ALA A 161 28.89 -38.82 5.04
CA ALA A 161 29.13 -40.06 5.78
C ALA A 161 29.72 -41.15 4.89
N ILE A 162 29.16 -41.37 3.70
CA ILE A 162 29.66 -42.33 2.70
C ILE A 162 31.10 -42.00 2.32
N ILE A 163 31.42 -40.71 2.08
CA ILE A 163 32.78 -40.27 1.75
C ILE A 163 33.74 -40.54 2.91
N ALA A 164 33.32 -40.32 4.15
CA ALA A 164 34.14 -40.60 5.34
C ALA A 164 34.44 -42.10 5.47
N GLU A 165 33.43 -42.96 5.31
CA GLU A 165 33.58 -44.42 5.31
C GLU A 165 34.48 -44.91 4.18
N TYR A 166 34.30 -44.37 2.97
CA TYR A 166 35.16 -44.70 1.83
C TYR A 166 36.63 -44.35 2.11
N LYS A 167 36.90 -43.15 2.63
CA LYS A 167 38.26 -42.72 3.03
C LYS A 167 38.84 -43.64 4.11
N GLN A 168 38.02 -44.06 5.07
CA GLN A 168 38.44 -45.00 6.11
C GLN A 168 38.84 -46.36 5.52
N ILE A 169 38.05 -46.90 4.60
CA ILE A 169 38.36 -48.16 3.89
C ILE A 169 39.67 -48.02 3.11
N CYS A 170 39.84 -46.93 2.34
CA CYS A 170 41.09 -46.67 1.62
C CYS A 170 42.30 -46.65 2.55
N SER A 171 42.22 -45.93 3.68
CA SER A 171 43.29 -45.88 4.67
C SER A 171 43.60 -47.27 5.25
N GLN A 172 42.57 -48.06 5.58
CA GLN A 172 42.75 -49.42 6.08
C GLN A 172 43.42 -50.35 5.06
N LEU A 173 43.02 -50.26 3.78
CA LEU A 173 43.61 -51.03 2.70
C LEU A 173 45.08 -50.65 2.47
N SER A 174 45.40 -49.35 2.46
CA SER A 174 46.79 -48.86 2.37
C SER A 174 47.65 -49.41 3.50
N THR A 175 47.18 -49.33 4.75
CA THR A 175 47.92 -49.87 5.90
C THR A 175 48.08 -51.39 5.83
N ARG A 176 47.07 -52.14 5.36
CA ARG A 176 47.20 -53.59 5.15
C ARG A 176 48.21 -53.94 4.06
N LEU A 177 48.19 -53.19 2.95
CA LEU A 177 49.12 -53.37 1.85
C LEU A 177 50.56 -53.11 2.29
N GLU A 178 50.81 -52.01 3.00
CA GLU A 178 52.13 -51.68 3.57
C GLU A 178 52.63 -52.78 4.51
N LYS A 179 51.77 -53.30 5.39
CA LYS A 179 52.10 -54.41 6.30
C LYS A 179 52.46 -55.68 5.53
N GLN A 180 51.70 -56.04 4.50
CA GLN A 180 52.02 -57.20 3.66
C GLN A 180 53.32 -57.00 2.89
N GLN A 181 53.55 -55.84 2.29
CA GLN A 181 54.80 -55.54 1.59
C GLN A 181 56.01 -55.62 2.53
N ALA A 182 55.89 -55.09 3.75
CA ALA A 182 56.94 -55.19 4.77
C ALA A 182 57.21 -56.65 5.17
N ALA A 183 56.17 -57.44 5.43
CA ALA A 183 56.30 -58.86 5.78
C ALA A 183 56.92 -59.68 4.65
N THR A 184 56.44 -59.52 3.41
CA THR A 184 57.00 -60.21 2.24
C THR A 184 58.46 -59.81 2.02
N LYS A 185 58.81 -58.53 2.19
CA LYS A 185 60.20 -58.07 2.09
C LYS A 185 61.08 -58.72 3.16
N GLU A 186 60.62 -58.80 4.39
CA GLU A 186 61.34 -59.47 5.49
C GLU A 186 61.53 -60.96 5.22
N GLU A 187 60.49 -61.66 4.75
CA GLU A 187 60.60 -63.07 4.33
C GLU A 187 61.62 -63.24 3.18
N LEU A 188 61.58 -62.34 2.19
CA LEU A 188 62.52 -62.34 1.07
C LEU A 188 63.94 -62.09 1.54
N ASP A 189 64.15 -61.18 2.48
CA ASP A 189 65.45 -60.90 3.10
C ASP A 189 65.96 -62.09 3.93
N ILE A 190 65.08 -62.83 4.61
CA ILE A 190 65.41 -64.09 5.30
C ILE A 190 65.81 -65.16 4.29
N ILE A 191 65.05 -65.36 3.22
CA ILE A 191 65.36 -66.32 2.16
C ILE A 191 66.70 -65.95 1.51
N LYS A 192 66.90 -64.68 1.17
CA LYS A 192 68.15 -64.17 0.60
C LYS A 192 69.32 -64.43 1.54
N SER A 193 69.15 -64.16 2.83
CA SER A 193 70.16 -64.45 3.86
C SER A 193 70.52 -65.94 3.92
N LYS A 194 69.50 -66.83 3.89
CA LYS A 194 69.71 -68.29 3.87
C LYS A 194 70.37 -68.79 2.59
N VAL A 195 69.96 -68.28 1.42
CA VAL A 195 70.57 -68.61 0.12
C VAL A 195 72.04 -68.20 0.07
N MET A 196 72.36 -67.01 0.58
CA MET A 196 73.73 -66.49 0.63
C MET A 196 74.62 -67.20 1.66
N ALA A 197 74.04 -67.85 2.67
CA ALA A 197 74.76 -68.67 3.65
C ALA A 197 75.11 -70.08 3.12
N CYS A 198 74.53 -70.50 1.98
CA CYS A 198 74.86 -71.78 1.34
C CYS A 198 76.02 -71.61 0.35
N GLU A 199 77.11 -72.36 0.55
CA GLU A 199 78.33 -72.24 -0.26
C GLU A 199 78.13 -72.55 -1.75
N ARG A 200 77.22 -73.46 -2.13
CA ARG A 200 76.93 -73.80 -3.54
C ARG A 200 75.94 -72.84 -4.22
N CYS A 201 75.03 -72.23 -3.48
CA CYS A 201 73.97 -71.38 -4.05
C CYS A 201 74.41 -69.93 -4.23
N ARG A 202 75.38 -69.47 -3.43
CA ARG A 202 75.92 -68.10 -3.47
C ARG A 202 76.59 -67.73 -4.81
N GLU A 203 77.12 -68.71 -5.55
CA GLU A 203 77.76 -68.47 -6.85
C GLU A 203 76.76 -68.36 -8.02
N VAL A 204 75.55 -68.90 -7.84
CA VAL A 204 74.48 -68.92 -8.88
C VAL A 204 73.53 -67.72 -8.72
N PHE A 205 73.33 -67.24 -7.49
CA PHE A 205 72.48 -66.09 -7.20
C PHE A 205 73.31 -64.86 -6.80
N SER A 206 73.33 -63.85 -7.65
CA SER A 206 73.93 -62.55 -7.34
C SER A 206 73.03 -61.72 -6.43
N LYS A 207 73.63 -60.80 -5.65
CA LYS A 207 72.97 -60.02 -4.60
C LYS A 207 71.80 -59.14 -5.08
N ASP A 208 71.60 -58.96 -6.39
CA ASP A 208 70.64 -57.98 -6.94
C ASP A 208 69.64 -58.50 -8.02
N GLY A 209 69.79 -59.70 -8.59
CA GLY A 209 68.86 -60.28 -9.61
C GLY A 209 68.70 -59.49 -10.95
N PRO A 210 68.13 -60.05 -12.05
CA PRO A 210 67.44 -61.35 -12.25
C PRO A 210 68.14 -62.34 -13.24
N LEU A 211 67.59 -63.58 -13.31
CA LEU A 211 67.99 -64.72 -14.17
C LEU A 211 67.77 -64.48 -15.68
N GLN A 212 68.70 -64.93 -16.53
CA GLN A 212 68.51 -65.12 -17.97
C GLN A 212 67.92 -66.51 -18.24
N LEU A 213 66.70 -66.59 -18.81
CA LEU A 213 66.17 -67.81 -19.42
C LEU A 213 65.87 -67.59 -20.92
N PRO A 214 66.09 -68.60 -21.79
CA PRO A 214 65.81 -68.51 -23.22
C PRO A 214 64.30 -68.60 -23.52
N THR A 215 63.92 -67.86 -24.56
CA THR A 215 62.61 -67.82 -25.21
C THR A 215 62.12 -69.22 -25.62
N VAL A 216 60.92 -69.60 -25.13
CA VAL A 216 60.15 -70.73 -25.65
C VAL A 216 58.91 -70.21 -26.36
N SER A 217 58.76 -70.65 -27.61
CA SER A 217 57.64 -70.37 -28.52
C SER A 217 56.29 -70.71 -27.86
N ARG A 218 55.30 -69.82 -28.03
CA ARG A 218 53.93 -70.02 -27.55
C ARG A 218 52.91 -69.76 -28.65
N ASP A 219 52.99 -70.53 -29.72
CA ASP A 219 51.87 -70.73 -30.65
C ASP A 219 50.85 -71.68 -30.00
N ASN A 220 49.92 -71.13 -29.20
CA ASN A 220 48.53 -71.63 -29.08
C ASN A 220 47.60 -70.77 -28.18
N ARG A 221 47.89 -69.47 -27.94
CA ARG A 221 47.02 -68.58 -27.14
C ARG A 221 46.30 -67.49 -27.97
N ASN A 222 46.29 -67.61 -29.29
CA ASN A 222 45.72 -66.56 -30.16
C ASN A 222 44.19 -66.62 -30.29
N SER A 223 43.54 -67.78 -30.06
CA SER A 223 42.08 -67.90 -30.20
C SER A 223 41.31 -67.21 -29.08
N ASP A 224 41.70 -67.43 -27.82
CA ASP A 224 40.99 -66.87 -26.65
C ASP A 224 41.18 -65.34 -26.55
N LEU A 225 42.31 -64.82 -27.02
CA LEU A 225 42.60 -63.38 -27.06
C LEU A 225 41.80 -62.65 -28.15
N ASP A 226 41.46 -63.33 -29.25
CA ASP A 226 40.67 -62.71 -30.33
C ASP A 226 39.18 -62.63 -29.95
N GLU A 227 38.65 -63.62 -29.22
CA GLU A 227 37.29 -63.56 -28.64
C GLU A 227 37.16 -62.47 -27.56
N GLU A 228 38.13 -62.35 -26.65
CA GLU A 228 38.15 -61.29 -25.62
C GLU A 228 38.25 -59.89 -26.26
N LYS A 229 39.06 -59.76 -27.31
CA LYS A 229 39.22 -58.53 -28.10
C LYS A 229 37.93 -58.16 -28.84
N ASP A 230 37.20 -59.13 -29.37
CA ASP A 230 35.92 -58.87 -30.03
C ASP A 230 34.80 -58.56 -29.02
N SER A 231 34.84 -59.15 -27.83
CA SER A 231 33.96 -58.77 -26.70
C SER A 231 34.21 -57.32 -26.24
N LEU A 232 35.48 -56.93 -26.09
CA LEU A 232 35.84 -55.55 -25.73
C LEU A 232 35.43 -54.55 -26.81
N LYS A 233 35.57 -54.88 -28.11
CA LYS A 233 35.05 -54.04 -29.20
C LYS A 233 33.53 -53.92 -29.17
N ALA A 234 32.81 -54.98 -28.81
CA ALA A 234 31.35 -54.95 -28.67
C ALA A 234 30.93 -54.02 -27.52
N GLN A 235 31.56 -54.15 -26.35
CA GLN A 235 31.33 -53.23 -25.22
C GLN A 235 31.67 -51.78 -25.57
N LEU A 236 32.73 -51.55 -26.35
CA LEU A 236 33.12 -50.21 -26.76
C LEU A 236 32.06 -49.57 -27.68
N ARG A 237 31.48 -50.34 -28.61
CA ARG A 237 30.35 -49.88 -29.44
C ARG A 237 29.08 -49.62 -28.64
N GLU A 238 28.80 -50.44 -27.64
CA GLU A 238 27.65 -50.25 -26.76
C GLU A 238 27.79 -48.96 -25.94
N MET A 239 28.96 -48.73 -25.35
CA MET A 239 29.29 -47.48 -24.65
C MET A 239 29.23 -46.26 -25.58
N GLU A 240 29.66 -46.40 -26.84
CA GLU A 240 29.54 -45.34 -27.86
C GLU A 240 28.07 -45.01 -28.18
N LEU A 241 27.20 -46.02 -28.26
CA LEU A 241 25.76 -45.86 -28.46
C LEU A 241 25.09 -45.19 -27.26
N GLU A 242 25.39 -45.64 -26.04
CA GLU A 242 24.87 -45.03 -24.80
C GLU A 242 25.32 -43.57 -24.68
N LEU A 243 26.57 -43.28 -25.05
CA LEU A 243 27.08 -41.91 -25.08
C LEU A 243 26.36 -41.05 -26.12
N ALA A 244 26.10 -41.59 -27.31
CA ALA A 244 25.34 -40.87 -28.34
C ALA A 244 23.90 -40.59 -27.89
N GLN A 245 23.25 -41.57 -27.26
CA GLN A 245 21.89 -41.44 -26.74
C GLN A 245 21.82 -40.41 -25.59
N THR A 246 22.77 -40.44 -24.68
CA THR A 246 22.85 -39.46 -23.57
C THR A 246 23.14 -38.06 -24.11
N LYS A 247 24.00 -37.92 -25.12
CA LYS A 247 24.24 -36.64 -25.80
C LYS A 247 22.98 -36.11 -26.47
N LEU A 248 22.18 -36.97 -27.10
CA LEU A 248 20.91 -36.58 -27.70
C LEU A 248 19.93 -36.07 -26.63
N GLN A 249 19.75 -36.83 -25.53
CA GLN A 249 18.90 -36.41 -24.41
C GLN A 249 19.35 -35.08 -23.80
N LEU A 250 20.66 -34.84 -23.70
CA LEU A 250 21.19 -33.58 -23.21
C LEU A 250 20.86 -32.41 -24.15
N VAL A 251 20.94 -32.61 -25.47
CA VAL A 251 20.56 -31.59 -26.45
C VAL A 251 19.06 -31.30 -26.38
N GLU A 252 18.21 -32.33 -26.31
CA GLU A 252 16.77 -32.18 -26.17
C GLU A 252 16.39 -31.42 -24.88
N ALA A 253 17.02 -31.76 -23.76
CA ALA A 253 16.83 -31.07 -22.49
C ALA A 253 17.27 -29.61 -22.58
N LYS A 254 18.42 -29.31 -23.21
CA LYS A 254 18.89 -27.93 -23.42
C LYS A 254 17.94 -27.12 -24.30
N CYS A 255 17.44 -27.69 -25.40
CA CYS A 255 16.45 -27.04 -26.25
C CYS A 255 15.16 -26.77 -25.47
N LYS A 256 14.72 -27.71 -24.62
CA LYS A 256 13.53 -27.51 -23.79
C LYS A 256 13.72 -26.41 -22.76
N ILE A 257 14.89 -26.32 -22.14
CA ILE A 257 15.23 -25.23 -21.21
C ILE A 257 15.22 -23.88 -21.95
N GLN A 258 15.85 -23.78 -23.12
CA GLN A 258 15.85 -22.55 -23.91
C GLN A 258 14.43 -22.10 -24.30
N GLU A 259 13.57 -23.04 -24.70
CA GLU A 259 12.17 -22.75 -25.00
C GLU A 259 11.42 -22.21 -23.77
N LEU A 260 11.61 -22.83 -22.61
CA LEU A 260 10.99 -22.36 -21.36
C LEU A 260 11.53 -21.00 -20.91
N GLU A 261 12.82 -20.74 -21.10
CA GLU A 261 13.43 -19.43 -20.84
C GLU A 261 12.86 -18.34 -21.76
N HIS A 262 12.65 -18.67 -23.04
CA HIS A 262 12.00 -17.77 -23.98
C HIS A 262 10.56 -17.48 -23.57
N GLN A 263 9.76 -18.51 -23.26
CA GLN A 263 8.38 -18.36 -22.78
C GLN A 263 8.31 -17.52 -21.50
N ARG A 264 9.22 -17.75 -20.54
CA ARG A 264 9.35 -16.93 -19.34
C ARG A 264 9.66 -15.48 -19.69
N GLY A 265 10.58 -15.24 -20.63
CA GLY A 265 10.93 -13.90 -21.10
C GLY A 265 9.75 -13.17 -21.73
N VAL A 266 8.95 -13.85 -22.56
CA VAL A 266 7.73 -13.31 -23.16
C VAL A 266 6.71 -12.95 -22.09
N LEU A 267 6.38 -13.87 -21.18
CA LEU A 267 5.44 -13.61 -20.08
C LEU A 267 5.90 -12.47 -19.17
N MET A 268 7.20 -12.38 -18.89
CA MET A 268 7.76 -11.28 -18.08
C MET A 268 7.62 -9.93 -18.79
N ASN A 269 7.86 -9.89 -20.10
CA ASN A 269 7.63 -8.70 -20.92
C ASN A 269 6.15 -8.32 -20.97
N GLU A 270 5.23 -9.29 -21.06
CA GLU A 270 3.78 -9.05 -21.00
C GLU A 270 3.34 -8.50 -19.65
N VAL A 271 3.82 -9.06 -18.54
CA VAL A 271 3.55 -8.55 -17.19
C VAL A 271 4.09 -7.13 -17.04
N GLN A 272 5.30 -6.86 -17.54
CA GLN A 272 5.91 -5.53 -17.48
C GLN A 272 5.16 -4.53 -18.39
N ALA A 273 4.70 -4.95 -19.56
CA ALA A 273 3.88 -4.14 -20.46
C ALA A 273 2.50 -3.85 -19.85
N ALA A 274 1.87 -4.84 -19.22
CA ALA A 274 0.61 -4.68 -18.49
C ALA A 274 0.79 -3.72 -17.30
N LYS A 275 1.89 -3.85 -16.55
CA LYS A 275 2.26 -2.94 -15.47
C LYS A 275 2.48 -1.52 -15.97
N ASN A 276 3.24 -1.33 -17.04
CA ASN A 276 3.49 -0.01 -17.62
C ASN A 276 2.22 0.62 -18.22
N SER A 277 1.36 -0.19 -18.86
CA SER A 277 0.06 0.24 -19.40
C SER A 277 -0.92 0.62 -18.29
N TRP A 278 -1.00 -0.18 -17.23
CA TRP A 278 -1.84 0.11 -16.07
C TRP A 278 -1.33 1.33 -15.30
N PHE A 279 -0.03 1.39 -15.00
CA PHE A 279 0.57 2.50 -14.26
C PHE A 279 0.44 3.83 -15.02
N SER A 280 0.68 3.83 -16.34
CA SER A 280 0.54 5.03 -17.17
C SER A 280 -0.92 5.46 -17.37
N LYS A 281 -1.87 4.53 -17.51
CA LYS A 281 -3.30 4.86 -17.66
C LYS A 281 -3.94 5.31 -16.35
N THR A 282 -3.58 4.72 -15.20
CA THR A 282 -4.20 5.06 -13.91
C THR A 282 -3.56 6.29 -13.25
N LEU A 283 -2.24 6.44 -13.28
CA LEU A 283 -1.60 7.66 -12.74
C LEU A 283 -1.69 8.83 -13.72
N GLY A 284 -1.68 8.58 -15.03
CA GLY A 284 -1.93 9.61 -16.04
C GLY A 284 -3.33 10.22 -15.91
N SER A 285 -4.37 9.38 -15.73
CA SER A 285 -5.74 9.87 -15.56
C SER A 285 -5.96 10.60 -14.23
N LEU A 286 -5.20 10.29 -13.18
CA LEU A 286 -5.25 11.04 -11.92
C LEU A 286 -4.62 12.43 -12.08
N LYS A 287 -3.54 12.54 -12.86
CA LYS A 287 -2.80 13.81 -13.05
C LYS A 287 -3.48 14.78 -14.04
N THR A 288 -4.32 14.29 -14.96
CA THR A 288 -5.13 15.16 -15.83
C THR A 288 -6.45 15.62 -15.17
N SER A 289 -6.85 15.03 -14.04
CA SER A 289 -8.01 15.49 -13.27
C SER A 289 -7.75 16.72 -12.38
N SER A 290 -6.48 17.11 -12.21
CA SER A 290 -6.07 18.32 -11.48
C SER A 290 -5.60 19.45 -12.40
N GLY A 291 -5.90 19.38 -13.71
CA GLY A 291 -5.35 20.30 -14.72
C GLY A 291 -6.23 20.52 -15.94
N ALA A 292 -7.50 20.85 -15.75
CA ALA A 292 -8.41 21.47 -16.73
C ALA A 292 -9.64 21.95 -15.92
N GLN A 293 -10.17 23.17 -16.00
CA GLN A 293 -10.01 24.35 -16.84
C GLN A 293 -10.62 25.51 -16.04
N SER A 294 -9.99 26.67 -16.01
CA SER A 294 -10.69 27.93 -15.73
C SER A 294 -11.62 28.24 -16.92
N PRO A 295 -12.90 28.59 -16.70
CA PRO A 295 -13.84 28.85 -17.78
C PRO A 295 -13.55 30.22 -18.42
N SER A 296 -13.61 30.21 -19.75
CA SER A 296 -13.63 31.37 -20.65
C SER A 296 -14.69 32.39 -20.24
N SER A 297 -14.32 33.68 -20.22
CA SER A 297 -15.26 34.81 -20.25
C SER A 297 -15.36 35.36 -21.67
N PRO A 298 -16.57 35.61 -22.22
CA PRO A 298 -16.73 36.39 -23.43
C PRO A 298 -16.76 37.88 -23.06
N LYS A 299 -16.06 38.72 -23.81
CA LYS A 299 -16.31 40.17 -23.80
C LYS A 299 -16.24 40.73 -25.21
N GLU A 300 -17.43 41.05 -25.72
CA GLU A 300 -17.68 41.96 -26.82
C GLU A 300 -17.31 43.40 -26.45
N GLY A 301 -16.98 44.20 -27.47
CA GLY A 301 -17.37 45.61 -27.59
C GLY A 301 -16.58 46.66 -26.83
N LEU A 302 -15.53 47.22 -27.44
CA LEU A 302 -15.53 48.56 -28.08
C LEU A 302 -14.25 48.73 -28.93
#